data_AF-A0A5S4ZPL9-F1
#
_entry.id   AF-A0A5S4ZPL9-F1
#
_cell.length_a   1.000
_cell.length_b   1.000
_cell.length_c   1.000
_cell.angle_alpha   90.00
_cell.angle_beta   90.00
_cell.angle_gamma   90.00
#
_symmetry.space_group_name_H-M   'P 1'
#
loop_
_entity.id
_entity.type
_entity.pdbx_description
1 polymer ?
#
loop_
_entity_poly.entity_id
_entity_poly.type
_entity_poly.pdbx_seq_one_letter_code
_entity_poly.pdbx_strand_id
1 'polypeptide(L)'
;GSIDCDRLDYVTRDLENSGFNYGRIEYDRLIRSMRLIIMNGHFLFCPDIRTLSTVEDFFNRRWLLYKYVIYHHRVIKTDYLLEKAIVGLARSYLGNPEKENEYNGGVLPLDISGLWKAVKQVYSNTKYFNALIQYL
;
A
#
# COMPACT_ATOMS: atom_id res chain seq x y z
N GLY A 1 15.81 -1.66 9.24
CA GLY A 1 15.95 -2.91 10.03
C GLY A 1 15.11 -4.01 9.41
N SER A 2 15.28 -5.26 9.82
CA SER A 2 14.45 -6.37 9.31
C SER A 2 13.02 -6.35 9.88
N ILE A 3 12.87 -5.77 11.07
CA ILE A 3 11.61 -5.50 11.76
C ILE A 3 11.41 -3.98 11.81
N ASP A 4 10.28 -3.49 11.34
CA ASP A 4 9.84 -2.10 11.42
C ASP A 4 8.33 -2.06 11.70
N CYS A 5 7.81 -0.92 12.14
CA CYS A 5 6.39 -0.79 12.52
C CYS A 5 5.46 -1.05 11.33
N ASP A 6 5.83 -0.55 10.15
CA ASP A 6 5.08 -0.72 8.90
C ASP A 6 4.86 -2.20 8.57
N ARG A 7 5.91 -3.03 8.66
CA ARG A 7 5.83 -4.46 8.40
C ARG A 7 5.06 -5.22 9.45
N LEU A 8 5.17 -4.85 10.72
CA LEU A 8 4.35 -5.48 11.76
C LEU A 8 2.86 -5.24 11.48
N ASP A 9 2.53 -4.04 11.01
CA ASP A 9 1.16 -3.64 10.72
C ASP A 9 0.58 -4.35 9.47
N TYR A 10 1.21 -4.22 8.29
CA TYR A 10 0.66 -4.82 7.07
C TYR A 10 0.66 -6.36 7.10
N VAL A 11 1.67 -6.99 7.71
CA VAL A 11 1.71 -8.47 7.79
C VAL A 11 0.50 -9.00 8.56
N THR A 12 0.07 -8.31 9.61
CA THR A 12 -1.16 -8.68 10.34
C THR A 12 -2.39 -8.42 9.50
N ARG A 13 -2.53 -7.17 9.04
CA ARG A 13 -3.73 -6.67 8.40
C ARG A 13 -4.05 -7.47 7.16
N ASP A 14 -3.05 -7.72 6.32
CA ASP A 14 -3.25 -8.38 5.04
C ASP A 14 -3.54 -9.87 5.22
N LEU A 15 -2.93 -10.53 6.20
CA LEU A 15 -3.27 -11.92 6.54
C LEU A 15 -4.69 -12.03 7.10
N GLU A 16 -5.08 -11.15 8.02
CA GLU A 16 -6.46 -11.11 8.55
C GLU A 16 -7.49 -10.85 7.44
N ASN A 17 -7.25 -9.84 6.60
CA ASN A 17 -8.18 -9.45 5.53
C ASN A 17 -8.21 -10.44 4.36
N SER A 18 -7.15 -11.21 4.14
CA SER A 18 -7.12 -12.25 3.11
C SER A 18 -7.91 -13.51 3.49
N GLY A 19 -8.40 -13.61 4.72
CA GLY A 19 -9.02 -14.82 5.26
C GLY A 19 -8.03 -15.95 5.52
N PHE A 20 -6.72 -15.69 5.37
CA PHE A 20 -5.65 -16.62 5.72
C PHE A 20 -5.46 -16.59 7.25
N ASN A 21 -6.34 -17.30 7.95
CA ASN A 21 -6.42 -17.23 9.41
C ASN A 21 -5.27 -17.99 10.08
N TYR A 22 -4.18 -17.28 10.37
CA TYR A 22 -2.98 -17.78 11.06
C TYR A 22 -2.89 -17.28 12.52
N GLY A 23 -4.04 -16.85 13.09
CA GLY A 23 -4.10 -16.22 14.42
C GLY A 23 -3.53 -14.80 14.45
N ARG A 24 -3.38 -14.20 15.62
CA ARG A 24 -2.74 -12.88 15.82
C ARG A 24 -1.31 -13.03 16.35
N ILE A 25 -0.39 -12.17 15.91
CA ILE A 25 0.93 -12.06 16.54
C ILE A 25 0.77 -11.21 17.80
N GLU A 26 1.41 -11.62 18.90
CA GLU A 26 1.50 -10.81 20.12
C GLU A 26 2.55 -9.70 19.99
N TYR A 27 2.23 -8.65 19.22
CA TYR A 27 3.14 -7.50 19.02
C TYR A 27 3.47 -6.79 20.32
N ASP A 28 2.53 -6.74 21.27
CA ASP A 28 2.76 -6.12 22.58
C ASP A 28 3.96 -6.74 23.29
N ARG A 29 4.10 -8.06 23.22
CA ARG A 29 5.21 -8.78 23.84
C ARG A 29 6.52 -8.47 23.13
N LEU A 30 6.52 -8.43 21.80
CA LEU A 30 7.71 -8.09 21.00
C LEU A 30 8.18 -6.66 21.28
N ILE A 31 7.28 -5.68 21.21
CA ILE A 31 7.58 -4.26 21.40
C ILE A 31 8.11 -4.00 22.81
N ARG A 32 7.46 -4.57 23.84
CA ARG A 32 7.90 -4.42 25.25
C ARG A 32 9.27 -5.07 25.52
N SER A 33 9.67 -6.03 24.70
CA SER A 33 10.96 -6.70 24.83
C SER A 33 12.12 -5.98 24.13
N MET A 34 11.84 -4.95 23.33
CA MET A 34 12.87 -4.20 22.63
C MET A 34 13.74 -3.42 23.62
N ARG A 35 15.05 -3.54 23.45
CA ARG A 35 16.05 -2.81 24.23
C ARG A 35 16.93 -1.99 23.31
N LEU A 36 17.28 -0.79 23.77
CA LEU A 36 18.29 0.03 23.11
C LEU A 36 19.67 -0.40 23.62
N ILE A 37 20.55 -0.81 22.71
CA ILE A 37 21.94 -1.17 23.01
C ILE A 37 22.91 -0.28 22.23
N ILE A 38 24.13 -0.15 22.72
CA ILE A 38 25.23 0.51 21.99
C ILE A 38 26.16 -0.58 21.47
N MET A 39 26.33 -0.65 20.15
CA MET A 39 27.26 -1.59 19.51
C MET A 39 28.10 -0.81 18.49
N ASN A 40 29.42 -0.88 18.62
CA ASN A 40 30.38 -0.17 17.76
C ASN A 40 30.10 1.35 17.64
N GLY A 41 29.70 2.00 18.74
CA GLY A 41 29.37 3.44 18.74
C GLY A 41 28.00 3.80 18.16
N HIS A 42 27.20 2.82 17.74
CA HIS A 42 25.86 3.02 17.20
C HIS A 42 24.79 2.51 18.16
N PHE A 43 23.69 3.26 18.28
CA PHE A 43 22.50 2.84 19.00
C PHE A 43 21.66 1.89 18.13
N LEU A 44 21.31 0.73 18.67
CA LEU A 44 20.53 -0.30 17.99
C LEU A 44 19.37 -0.76 18.87
N PHE A 45 18.22 -1.01 18.26
CA PHE A 45 17.11 -1.70 18.91
C PHE A 45 17.25 -3.21 18.71
N CYS A 46 17.27 -3.95 19.81
CA CYS A 46 17.37 -5.40 19.80
C CYS A 46 16.26 -6.03 20.65
N PRO A 47 15.54 -7.03 20.13
CA PRO A 47 14.58 -7.79 20.93
C PRO A 47 15.31 -8.66 21.96
N ASP A 48 14.66 -8.89 23.10
CA ASP A 48 15.13 -9.81 24.14
C ASP A 48 15.10 -11.26 23.62
N ILE A 49 16.05 -12.11 24.05
CA ILE A 49 16.11 -13.52 23.62
C ILE A 49 14.80 -14.29 23.94
N ARG A 50 14.06 -13.87 24.97
CA ARG A 50 12.77 -14.46 25.36
C ARG A 50 11.65 -14.23 24.35
N THR A 51 11.82 -13.34 23.38
CA THR A 51 10.86 -13.09 22.29
C THR A 51 11.34 -13.60 20.94
N LEU A 52 12.41 -14.42 20.91
CA LEU A 52 12.92 -15.03 19.68
C LEU A 52 11.82 -15.78 18.90
N SER A 53 10.99 -16.57 19.58
CA SER A 53 9.89 -17.30 18.93
C SER A 53 8.86 -16.37 18.28
N THR A 54 8.60 -15.20 18.88
CA THR A 54 7.71 -14.17 18.30
C THR A 54 8.33 -13.54 17.06
N VAL A 55 9.66 -13.32 17.08
CA VAL A 55 10.41 -12.82 15.91
C VAL A 55 10.38 -13.83 14.76
N GLU A 56 10.59 -15.12 15.06
CA GLU A 56 10.53 -16.20 14.07
C GLU A 56 9.12 -16.36 13.48
N ASP A 57 8.07 -16.32 14.32
CA ASP A 57 6.68 -16.35 13.86
C ASP A 57 6.39 -15.17 12.92
N PHE A 58 6.87 -13.96 13.25
CA PHE A 58 6.74 -12.81 12.36
C PHE A 58 7.35 -13.05 10.97
N PHE A 59 8.58 -13.58 10.90
CA PHE A 59 9.20 -13.87 9.60
C PHE A 59 8.48 -14.98 8.83
N ASN A 60 8.00 -16.02 9.53
CA ASN A 60 7.21 -17.08 8.91
C ASN A 60 5.91 -16.54 8.32
N ARG A 61 5.18 -15.72 9.07
CA ARG A 61 3.93 -15.11 8.59
C ARG A 61 4.14 -14.18 7.41
N ARG A 62 5.19 -13.37 7.46
CA ARG A 62 5.58 -12.54 6.32
C ARG A 62 5.85 -13.41 5.09
N TRP A 63 6.59 -14.51 5.24
CA TRP A 63 6.83 -15.44 4.13
C TRP A 63 5.53 -16.05 3.59
N LEU A 64 4.62 -16.46 4.48
CA LEU A 64 3.30 -16.99 4.10
C LEU A 64 2.48 -15.95 3.33
N LEU A 65 2.47 -14.68 3.77
CA LEU A 65 1.80 -13.57 3.08
C LEU A 65 2.33 -13.44 1.65
N TYR A 66 3.65 -13.41 1.47
CA TYR A 66 4.24 -13.33 0.13
C TYR A 66 3.86 -14.54 -0.72
N LYS A 67 3.95 -15.75 -0.16
CA LYS A 67 3.73 -16.99 -0.89
C LYS A 67 2.28 -17.18 -1.33
N TYR A 68 1.33 -16.93 -0.43
CA TYR A 68 -0.06 -17.32 -0.64
C TYR A 68 -0.97 -16.17 -1.06
N VAL A 69 -0.62 -14.93 -0.73
CA VAL A 69 -1.46 -13.76 -1.01
C VAL A 69 -0.83 -12.91 -2.12
N ILE A 70 0.36 -12.33 -1.87
CA ILE A 70 0.97 -11.35 -2.79
C ILE A 70 1.35 -12.00 -4.12
N TYR A 71 2.06 -13.14 -4.08
CA TYR A 71 2.48 -13.85 -5.29
C TYR A 71 1.48 -14.92 -5.74
N HIS A 72 0.22 -14.80 -5.34
CA HIS A 72 -0.80 -15.69 -5.87
C HIS A 72 -0.95 -15.47 -7.38
N HIS A 73 -0.84 -16.54 -8.17
CA HIS A 73 -0.84 -16.47 -9.65
C HIS A 73 -2.02 -15.66 -10.24
N ARG A 74 -3.19 -15.67 -9.61
CA ARG A 74 -4.34 -14.86 -10.06
C ARG A 74 -4.12 -13.36 -9.83
N VAL A 75 -3.54 -12.97 -8.69
CA VAL A 75 -3.23 -11.57 -8.35
C VAL A 75 -2.22 -11.01 -9.34
N ILE A 76 -1.11 -11.73 -9.55
CA ILE A 76 -0.09 -11.33 -10.54
C ILE A 76 -0.69 -11.18 -11.93
N LYS A 77 -1.56 -12.12 -12.35
CA LYS A 77 -2.22 -12.06 -13.65
C LYS A 77 -3.14 -10.83 -13.76
N THR A 78 -3.94 -10.53 -12.74
CA THR A 78 -4.85 -9.38 -12.76
C THR A 78 -4.08 -8.06 -12.75
N ASP A 79 -3.01 -7.95 -11.97
CA ASP A 79 -2.17 -6.75 -11.91
C ASP A 79 -1.50 -6.49 -13.27
N TYR A 80 -0.99 -7.54 -13.92
CA TYR A 80 -0.42 -7.43 -15.25
C TYR A 80 -1.45 -6.98 -16.30
N LEU A 81 -2.67 -7.52 -16.25
CA LEU A 81 -3.74 -7.09 -17.18
C LEU A 81 -4.15 -5.64 -16.92
N LEU A 82 -4.23 -5.22 -15.65
CA LEU A 82 -4.53 -3.84 -15.28
C LEU A 82 -3.43 -2.88 -15.77
N GLU A 83 -2.17 -3.24 -15.59
CA GLU A 83 -1.03 -2.48 -16.13
C GLU A 83 -1.18 -2.28 -17.64
N LYS A 84 -1.46 -3.34 -18.40
CA LYS A 84 -1.67 -3.25 -19.86
C LYS A 84 -2.87 -2.37 -20.22
N ALA A 85 -3.96 -2.46 -19.47
CA ALA A 85 -5.13 -1.61 -19.69
C ALA A 85 -4.79 -0.13 -19.47
N ILE A 86 -4.10 0.20 -18.37
CA ILE A 86 -3.68 1.57 -18.04
C ILE A 86 -2.73 2.11 -19.11
N VAL A 87 -1.73 1.33 -19.54
CA VAL A 87 -0.80 1.72 -20.61
C VAL A 87 -1.53 1.95 -21.93
N GLY A 88 -2.51 1.10 -22.27
CA GLY A 88 -3.36 1.26 -23.45
C GLY A 88 -4.16 2.55 -23.42
N LEU A 89 -4.80 2.85 -22.29
CA LEU A 89 -5.55 4.09 -22.07
C LEU A 89 -4.65 5.32 -22.15
N ALA A 90 -3.49 5.30 -21.50
CA ALA A 90 -2.53 6.40 -21.51
C ALA A 90 -2.02 6.71 -22.91
N ARG A 91 -1.71 5.68 -23.72
CA ARG A 91 -1.30 5.86 -25.13
C ARG A 91 -2.42 6.45 -25.99
N SER A 92 -3.64 5.96 -25.83
CA SER A 92 -4.81 6.47 -26.55
C SER A 92 -5.08 7.95 -26.23
N TYR A 93 -4.93 8.33 -24.95
CA TYR A 93 -5.10 9.70 -24.50
C TYR A 93 -3.99 10.63 -25.01
N LEU A 94 -2.72 10.26 -24.82
CA LEU A 94 -1.58 11.10 -25.22
C LEU A 94 -1.38 11.18 -26.74
N GLY A 95 -1.88 10.20 -27.50
CA GLY A 95 -1.83 10.20 -28.96
C GLY A 95 -2.85 11.11 -29.65
N ASN A 96 -3.79 11.70 -28.90
CA ASN A 96 -4.83 12.61 -29.43
C ASN A 96 -4.71 13.99 -28.77
N PRO A 97 -3.91 14.92 -29.34
CA PRO A 97 -3.68 16.23 -28.75
C PRO A 97 -4.90 17.18 -28.79
N GLU A 98 -6.00 16.81 -29.45
CA GLU A 98 -7.12 17.72 -29.75
C GLU A 98 -8.27 17.72 -28.72
N LYS A 99 -8.13 17.08 -27.55
CA LYS A 99 -9.20 17.03 -26.52
C LYS A 99 -8.91 17.85 -25.27
N GLU A 100 -8.49 19.11 -25.42
CA GLU A 100 -8.77 20.11 -24.38
C GLU A 100 -10.17 20.68 -24.59
N ASN A 101 -11.19 19.90 -24.22
CA ASN A 101 -12.52 20.49 -24.02
C ASN A 101 -12.45 21.38 -22.77
N GLU A 102 -12.79 22.66 -22.92
CA GLU A 102 -13.02 23.59 -21.82
C GLU A 102 -14.00 22.96 -20.80
N TYR A 103 -13.48 22.67 -19.60
CA TYR A 103 -14.28 22.11 -18.51
C TYR A 103 -15.17 23.19 -17.90
N ASN A 104 -16.36 23.36 -18.47
CA ASN A 104 -17.42 24.15 -17.88
C ASN A 104 -18.24 23.26 -16.92
N GLY A 105 -17.83 23.23 -15.65
CA GLY A 105 -18.60 22.60 -14.58
C GLY A 105 -17.72 21.90 -13.56
N GLY A 106 -18.02 22.07 -12.27
CA GLY A 106 -17.23 21.53 -11.14
C GLY A 106 -17.30 20.01 -10.95
N VAL A 107 -17.45 19.25 -12.03
CA VAL A 107 -17.51 17.78 -12.08
C VAL A 107 -16.29 17.30 -12.85
N LEU A 108 -15.57 16.30 -12.32
CA LEU A 108 -14.41 15.75 -13.02
C LEU A 108 -14.86 14.98 -14.28
N PRO A 109 -13.99 14.89 -15.29
CA PRO A 109 -14.17 13.98 -16.40
C PRO A 109 -14.40 12.54 -15.95
N LEU A 110 -15.33 11.87 -16.64
CA LEU A 110 -15.51 10.42 -16.57
C LEU A 110 -14.47 9.65 -17.39
N ASP A 111 -13.54 10.35 -18.04
CA ASP A 111 -12.42 9.74 -18.76
C ASP A 111 -11.14 9.74 -17.90
N ILE A 112 -10.07 9.13 -18.41
CA ILE A 112 -8.78 9.05 -17.70
C ILE A 112 -8.18 10.44 -17.40
N SER A 113 -8.65 11.50 -18.05
CA SER A 113 -8.20 12.86 -17.75
C SER A 113 -8.62 13.33 -16.35
N GLY A 114 -9.65 12.72 -15.76
CA GLY A 114 -10.06 12.91 -14.37
C GLY A 114 -8.93 12.66 -13.37
N LEU A 115 -8.10 11.64 -13.62
CA LEU A 115 -6.95 11.29 -12.76
C LEU A 115 -5.96 12.46 -12.66
N TRP A 116 -5.58 13.04 -13.80
CA TRP A 116 -4.61 14.14 -13.81
C TRP A 116 -5.23 15.46 -13.36
N LYS A 117 -6.49 15.74 -13.73
CA LYS A 117 -7.19 16.98 -13.33
C LYS A 117 -7.46 17.04 -11.83
N ALA A 118 -7.78 15.91 -11.20
CA ALA A 118 -7.86 15.80 -9.74
C ALA A 118 -6.53 16.17 -9.06
N VAL A 119 -5.39 15.86 -9.70
CA VAL A 119 -4.05 16.17 -9.19
C VAL A 119 -3.59 17.60 -9.55
N LYS A 120 -3.97 18.15 -10.72
CA LYS A 120 -3.41 19.39 -11.28
C LYS A 120 -4.11 20.69 -10.85
N GLN A 121 -5.37 20.65 -10.42
CA GLN A 121 -6.13 21.88 -10.11
C GLN A 121 -7.03 21.74 -8.90
N VAL A 122 -6.49 22.10 -7.75
CA VAL A 122 -7.33 22.50 -6.62
C VAL A 122 -6.72 23.75 -5.99
N TYR A 123 -7.15 24.90 -6.48
CA TYR A 123 -6.92 26.21 -5.85
C TYR A 123 -8.08 26.63 -4.93
N SER A 124 -9.12 25.79 -4.77
CA SER A 124 -10.29 26.07 -3.94
C SER A 124 -10.78 24.80 -3.22
N ASN A 125 -10.96 24.90 -1.89
CA ASN A 125 -11.38 23.79 -1.01
C ASN A 125 -12.68 23.10 -1.47
N THR A 126 -13.63 23.83 -2.05
CA THR A 126 -14.92 23.26 -2.49
C THR A 126 -14.77 22.39 -3.73
N LYS A 127 -13.87 22.74 -4.67
CA LYS A 127 -13.58 21.90 -5.84
C LYS A 127 -12.79 20.65 -5.46
N TYR A 128 -11.90 20.74 -4.46
CA TYR A 128 -11.22 19.57 -3.89
C TYR A 128 -12.22 18.54 -3.36
N PHE A 129 -13.16 19.03 -2.55
CA PHE A 129 -14.08 18.17 -1.81
C PHE A 129 -15.03 17.47 -2.78
N ASN A 130 -15.54 18.18 -3.78
CA ASN A 130 -16.39 17.60 -4.83
C ASN A 130 -15.64 16.58 -5.70
N ALA A 131 -14.36 16.83 -6.02
CA ALA A 131 -13.50 15.86 -6.71
C ALA A 131 -13.25 14.61 -5.86
N LEU A 132 -13.00 14.78 -4.56
CA LEU A 132 -12.74 13.69 -3.62
C LEU A 132 -13.97 12.80 -3.42
N ILE A 133 -15.17 13.39 -3.29
CA ILE A 133 -16.44 12.66 -3.18
C ILE A 133 -16.70 11.79 -4.41
N GLN A 134 -16.25 12.17 -5.60
CA GLN A 134 -16.44 11.36 -6.81
C GLN A 134 -15.57 10.09 -6.85
N TYR A 135 -14.52 10.00 -6.03
CA TYR A 135 -13.63 8.84 -5.97
C TYR A 135 -13.84 7.96 -4.73
N LEU A 136 -14.65 8.41 -3.75
CA LEU A 136 -15.09 7.65 -2.58
C LEU A 136 -16.40 6.92 -2.87
#